data_AF-A0A9D6USB0-F1
#
_entry.id   AF-A0A9D6USB0-F1
#
_cell.length_a   1.000
_cell.length_b   1.000
_cell.length_c   1.000
_cell.angle_alpha   90.00
_cell.angle_beta   90.00
_cell.angle_gamma   90.00
#
_symmetry.space_group_name_H-M   'P 1'
#
loop_
_entity.id
_entity.type
_entity.pdbx_description
1 polymer ?
#
loop_
_entity_poly.entity_id
_entity_poly.type
_entity_poly.pdbx_seq_one_letter_code
_entity_poly.pdbx_strand_id
1 'polypeptide(L)' 'MKWALAVLTVSSALAQQPPPVKTGPEVGQKIPAFEAMDQNGKLQTLESLRGPKGLVLLFVRSADW' A
#
# COMPACT_ATOMS: atom_id res chain seq x y z
N MET A 1 19.03 -14.78 -57.94
CA MET A 1 19.34 -13.70 -56.99
C MET A 1 18.20 -13.60 -55.99
N LYS A 2 18.41 -14.07 -54.75
CA LYS A 2 17.37 -14.20 -53.72
C LYS A 2 17.58 -13.06 -52.71
N TRP A 3 16.70 -12.07 -52.72
CA TRP A 3 16.75 -10.95 -51.78
C TRP A 3 16.10 -11.41 -50.48
N ALA A 4 16.87 -11.55 -49.41
CA ALA A 4 16.35 -11.89 -48.09
C ALA A 4 15.92 -10.59 -47.38
N LEU A 5 14.61 -10.42 -47.17
CA LEU A 5 14.06 -9.36 -46.32
C LEU A 5 14.29 -9.77 -44.86
N ALA A 6 15.15 -9.04 -44.13
CA ALA A 6 15.27 -9.20 -42.68
C ALA A 6 14.14 -8.40 -42.01
N VAL A 7 13.14 -9.10 -41.48
CA VAL A 7 12.10 -8.49 -40.64
C VAL A 7 12.70 -8.29 -39.25
N LEU A 8 12.98 -7.04 -38.88
CA LEU A 8 13.28 -6.69 -37.49
C LEU A 8 11.98 -6.71 -36.69
N THR A 9 11.81 -7.70 -35.82
CA THR A 9 10.79 -7.67 -34.77
C THR A 9 11.27 -6.78 -33.63
N VAL A 10 10.68 -5.59 -33.49
CA VAL A 10 10.87 -4.75 -32.30
C VAL A 10 10.08 -5.37 -31.16
N SER A 11 10.77 -5.99 -30.21
CA SER A 11 10.15 -6.47 -28.97
C SER A 11 9.85 -5.29 -28.05
N SER A 12 8.59 -4.89 -27.95
CA SER A 12 8.14 -3.96 -26.92
C SER A 12 8.19 -4.66 -25.56
N ALA A 13 9.05 -4.20 -24.66
CA ALA A 13 9.03 -4.64 -23.27
C ALA A 13 7.71 -4.17 -22.63
N LEU A 14 6.83 -5.11 -22.27
CA LEU A 14 5.66 -4.81 -21.45
C LEU A 14 6.17 -4.38 -20.07
N ALA A 15 5.92 -3.13 -19.70
CA ALA A 15 6.16 -2.66 -18.33
C ALA A 15 5.34 -3.54 -17.38
N GLN A 16 6.03 -4.33 -16.55
CA GLN A 16 5.39 -5.17 -15.56
C GLN A 16 4.69 -4.25 -14.54
N GLN A 17 3.37 -4.37 -14.42
CA GLN A 17 2.64 -3.65 -13.39
C GLN A 17 3.18 -4.07 -12.02
N PRO A 18 3.49 -3.12 -11.12
CA PRO A 18 3.92 -3.46 -9.78
C PRO A 18 2.83 -4.31 -9.11
N PRO A 19 3.22 -5.32 -8.31
CA PRO A 19 2.26 -6.15 -7.62
C PRO A 19 1.35 -5.28 -6.75
N PRO A 20 0.06 -5.62 -6.61
CA PRO A 20 -0.85 -4.89 -5.75
C PRO A 20 -0.29 -4.78 -4.33
N VAL A 21 -0.26 -3.55 -3.82
CA VAL A 21 0.23 -3.29 -2.47
C VAL A 21 -0.82 -3.76 -1.47
N LYS A 22 -0.43 -4.64 -0.53
CA LYS A 22 -1.29 -4.98 0.60
C LYS A 22 -1.40 -3.78 1.54
N THR A 23 -2.58 -3.17 1.62
CA THR A 23 -2.82 -1.93 2.39
C THR A 23 -3.38 -2.15 3.79
N GLY A 24 -3.62 -3.41 4.19
CA GLY A 24 -4.10 -3.75 5.53
C GLY A 24 -4.93 -5.02 5.56
N PRO A 25 -5.61 -5.29 6.70
CA PRO A 25 -6.59 -6.37 6.83
C PRO A 25 -7.74 -6.24 5.83
N GLU A 26 -8.39 -7.36 5.51
CA GLU A 26 -9.58 -7.36 4.66
C GLU A 26 -10.80 -6.76 5.40
N VAL A 27 -11.81 -6.32 4.64
CA VAL A 27 -13.06 -5.80 5.23
C VAL A 27 -13.74 -6.89 6.06
N GLY A 28 -14.09 -6.57 7.30
CA GLY A 28 -14.70 -7.51 8.25
C GLY A 28 -13.68 -8.34 9.04
N GLN A 29 -12.39 -8.30 8.67
CA GLN A 29 -11.35 -8.91 9.48
C GLN A 29 -11.11 -8.10 10.76
N LYS A 30 -10.82 -8.79 11.86
CA LYS A 30 -10.47 -8.14 13.12
C LYS A 30 -9.17 -7.34 12.94
N ILE A 31 -9.21 -6.08 13.37
CA ILE A 31 -8.01 -5.24 13.41
C ILE A 31 -6.96 -5.86 14.36
N PRO A 32 -5.67 -5.88 14.00
CA PRO A 32 -4.59 -6.25 14.91
C PRO A 32 -4.55 -5.35 16.14
N ALA A 33 -4.14 -5.91 17.29
CA ALA A 33 -3.86 -5.09 18.46
C ALA A 33 -2.69 -4.13 18.15
N PHE A 34 -2.79 -2.90 18.63
CA PHE A 34 -1.74 -1.90 18.50
C PHE A 34 -1.68 -1.01 19.74
N GLU A 35 -0.48 -0.52 20.02
CA GLU A 35 -0.22 0.50 21.01
C GLU A 35 0.82 1.47 20.45
N ALA A 36 0.58 2.77 20.59
CA ALA A 36 1.52 3.80 20.13
C ALA A 36 1.44 5.05 21.01
N MET A 37 2.56 5.74 21.16
CA MET A 37 2.57 7.06 21.79
C MET A 37 2.03 8.10 20.81
N ASP A 38 1.11 8.95 21.27
CA ASP A 38 0.67 10.12 20.52
C ASP A 38 1.65 11.28 20.62
N GLN A 39 1.33 12.41 19.98
CA GLN A 39 2.19 13.59 19.93
C GLN A 39 2.42 14.25 21.30
N ASN A 40 1.60 13.92 22.31
CA ASN A 40 1.74 14.40 23.68
C ASN A 40 2.41 13.37 24.59
N GLY A 41 2.90 12.26 24.03
CA GLY A 41 3.53 11.17 24.78
C GLY A 41 2.53 10.29 25.54
N LYS A 42 1.23 10.37 25.21
CA LYS A 42 0.22 9.48 25.82
C LYS A 42 0.13 8.18 25.04
N LEU A 43 0.18 7.06 25.74
CA LEU A 43 -0.06 5.75 25.14
C LEU A 43 -1.52 5.63 24.67
N GLN A 44 -1.71 5.23 23.43
CA GLN A 44 -3.01 5.02 22.82
C GLN A 44 -3.14 3.57 22.33
N THR A 45 -4.33 3.00 22.53
CA THR A 45 -4.72 1.66 22.09
C THR A 45 -5.97 1.75 21.22
N LEU A 46 -6.42 0.62 20.65
CA LEU A 46 -7.72 0.58 19.96
C LEU A 46 -8.86 1.04 20.87
N GLU A 47 -8.87 0.58 22.13
CA GLU A 47 -9.91 0.86 23.12
C GLU A 47 -9.95 2.34 23.49
N SER A 48 -8.80 3.00 23.60
CA SER A 48 -8.74 4.43 23.95
C SER A 48 -9.15 5.35 22.79
N LEU A 49 -9.00 4.90 21.54
CA LEU A 49 -9.25 5.71 20.35
C LEU A 49 -10.64 5.49 19.74
N ARG A 50 -11.23 4.30 19.88
CA ARG A 50 -12.54 4.00 19.25
C ARG A 50 -13.68 4.76 19.91
N GLY A 51 -14.58 5.29 19.08
CA GLY A 51 -15.83 5.90 19.52
C GLY A 51 -17.07 5.10 19.11
N PRO A 52 -18.28 5.58 19.45
CA PRO A 52 -19.55 4.97 19.05
C PRO A 52 -19.77 4.94 17.53
N LYS A 53 -19.05 5.79 16.78
CA LYS A 53 -19.07 5.84 15.30
C LYS A 53 -17.92 5.06 14.66
N GLY A 54 -17.12 4.35 15.44
CA GLY A 54 -15.91 3.67 14.97
C GLY A 54 -14.66 4.54 15.07
N LEU A 55 -13.62 4.12 14.35
CA LEU A 55 -12.28 4.71 14.34
C LEU A 55 -11.74 4.71 12.90
N VAL A 56 -11.12 5.82 12.49
CA VAL A 56 -10.33 5.89 11.25
C VAL A 56 -8.86 5.94 11.63
N LEU A 57 -8.08 4.99 11.13
CA LEU A 57 -6.62 4.98 11.25
C LEU A 57 -6.00 5.28 9.88
N LEU A 58 -5.25 6.38 9.80
CA LEU A 58 -4.60 6.82 8.58
C LEU A 58 -3.09 6.59 8.69
N PHE A 59 -2.55 5.75 7.80
CA PHE A 59 -1.12 5.56 7.66
C PHE A 59 -0.60 6.51 6.58
N VAL A 60 0.23 7.46 6.98
CA VAL A 60 0.93 8.36 6.06
C VAL A 60 2.43 8.18 6.21
N ARG A 61 3.14 8.27 5.09
CA ARG A 61 4.58 8.46 5.06
C ARG A 61 4.81 9.87 4.54
N SER A 62 5.47 10.71 5.34
CA SER A 62 5.92 12.02 4.86
C SER A 62 6.89 11.85 3.70
N ALA A 63 6.81 12.72 2.70
CA ALA A 63 7.84 12.83 1.69
C ALA A 63 9.00 13.64 2.27
N ASP A 64 10.21 13.13 2.10
CA ASP A 64 11.44 13.86 2.36
C ASP A 64 11.52 14.91 1.23
N TRP A 65 11.46 16.21 1.58
CA TRP A 65 11.60 17.32 0.64
C TRP A 65 12.89 18.07 0.91
#